data_AF-A0A918XC61-F1
#
_entry.id   AF-A0A918XC61-F1
#
_cell.length_a   1.000
_cell.length_b   1.000
_cell.length_c   1.000
_cell.angle_alpha   90.00
_cell.angle_beta   90.00
_cell.angle_gamma   90.00
#
_symmetry.space_group_name_H-M   'P 1'
#
loop_
_entity.id
_entity.type
_entity.pdbx_description
1 polymer ?
#
loop_
_entity_poly.entity_id
_entity_poly.type
_entity_poly.pdbx_seq_one_letter_code
_entity_poly.pdbx_strand_id
1 'polypeptide(L)' 'MTGDPVLDHLQRTYGKSWRIWRTPNWWMANPRTADTGVTPTLMERTPQDLEAHMRNPGQAIGRGLVPWPRHP' A
#
# COMPACT_ATOMS: atom_id res chain seq x y z
N MET A 1 18.66 1.72 1.67
CA MET A 1 18.56 2.20 0.28
C MET A 1 18.48 0.98 -0.61
N THR A 2 17.48 0.95 -1.47
CA THR A 2 17.09 -0.18 -2.32
C THR A 2 17.76 -0.13 -3.70
N GLY A 3 18.36 1.00 -4.06
CA GLY A 3 18.96 1.24 -5.38
C GLY A 3 17.95 1.73 -6.42
N ASP A 4 16.65 1.75 -6.08
CA ASP A 4 15.59 2.38 -6.85
C ASP A 4 15.26 3.74 -6.20
N PRO A 5 15.58 4.87 -6.85
CA PRO A 5 15.42 6.20 -6.25
C PRO A 5 13.94 6.54 -5.97
N VAL A 6 13.00 5.96 -6.72
CA VAL A 6 11.56 6.19 -6.50
C VAL A 6 11.08 5.38 -5.30
N LEU A 7 11.49 4.12 -5.19
CA LEU A 7 11.18 3.30 -4.02
C LEU A 7 11.80 3.89 -2.75
N ASP A 8 13.06 4.35 -2.83
CA ASP A 8 13.75 4.98 -1.71
C ASP A 8 13.05 6.28 -1.27
N HIS A 9 12.55 7.08 -2.22
CA HIS A 9 11.74 8.25 -1.92
C HIS A 9 10.46 7.86 -1.16
N LEU A 10 9.68 6.91 -1.69
CA LEU A 10 8.43 6.48 -1.05
C LEU A 10 8.66 5.90 0.34
N GLN A 11 9.69 5.06 0.52
CA GLN A 11 10.06 4.50 1.82
C GLN A 11 10.51 5.58 2.82
N ARG A 12 11.23 6.61 2.37
CA ARG A 12 11.62 7.74 3.23
C ARG A 12 10.42 8.59 3.63
N THR A 13 9.51 8.88 2.70
CA THR A 13 8.36 9.77 2.93
C THR A 13 7.26 9.09 3.74
N TYR A 14 6.92 7.83 3.42
CA TYR A 14 5.75 7.13 3.94
C TYR A 14 6.08 5.91 4.81
N GLY A 15 7.36 5.54 4.94
CA GLY A 15 7.79 4.29 5.58
C GLY A 15 7.46 4.14 7.06
N LYS A 16 7.09 5.23 7.74
CA LYS A 16 6.59 5.21 9.14
C LYS A 16 5.22 4.56 9.25
N SER A 17 4.34 4.82 8.30
CA SER A 17 2.95 4.30 8.28
C SER A 17 2.79 3.11 7.34
N TRP A 18 3.70 2.96 6.38
CA TRP A 18 3.60 1.97 5.32
C TRP A 18 4.85 1.10 5.23
N ARG A 19 4.66 -0.18 4.94
CA ARG A 19 5.70 -1.07 4.41
C ARG A 19 5.55 -1.04 2.89
N ILE A 20 6.56 -0.57 2.17
CA ILE A 20 6.48 -0.30 0.73
C ILE A 20 7.54 -1.11 0.00
N TRP A 21 7.15 -1.76 -1.09
CA TRP A 21 8.05 -2.53 -1.95
C TRP A 21 7.53 -2.54 -3.39
N ARG A 22 8.36 -3.01 -4.32
CA ARG A 22 7.92 -3.22 -5.70
C ARG A 22 8.40 -4.56 -6.23
N THR A 23 7.66 -5.08 -7.19
CA THR A 23 8.10 -6.11 -8.14
C THR A 23 8.30 -5.42 -9.49
N PRO A 24 8.83 -6.09 -10.53
CA PRO A 24 9.05 -5.47 -11.83
C PRO A 24 7.82 -4.69 -12.37
N ASN A 25 6.61 -5.22 -12.14
CA ASN A 25 5.36 -4.72 -12.75
C ASN A 25 4.36 -4.09 -11.77
N TRP A 26 4.67 -4.07 -10.47
CA TRP A 26 3.74 -3.63 -9.43
C TRP A 26 4.44 -2.90 -8.30
N TRP A 27 3.79 -1.83 -7.85
CA TRP A 27 4.10 -1.06 -6.66
C TRP A 27 3.13 -1.47 -5.56
N MET A 28 3.65 -1.78 -4.37
CA MET A 28 2.85 -2.35 -3.30
C MET A 28 3.12 -1.66 -1.97
N ALA A 29 2.07 -1.54 -1.16
CA ALA A 29 2.19 -1.03 0.20
C ALA A 29 1.19 -1.67 1.16
N ASN A 30 1.67 -2.01 2.37
CA ASN A 30 0.84 -2.44 3.49
C ASN A 30 0.89 -1.39 4.60
N PRO A 31 -0.22 -1.01 5.24
CA PRO A 31 -0.16 -0.20 6.44
C PRO A 31 0.54 -1.00 7.55
N ARG A 32 1.34 -0.30 8.36
CA ARG A 32 2.05 -0.91 9.51
C ARG A 32 1.13 -1.09 10.72
N THR A 33 0.10 -0.26 10.81
CA THR A 33 -0.95 -0.32 11.83
C THR A 33 -2.27 -0.58 11.12
N ALA A 34 -2.90 -1.71 11.41
CA ALA A 34 -4.23 -2.02 10.93
C ALA A 34 -5.17 -2.03 12.14
N ASP A 35 -6.04 -1.03 12.25
CA ASP A 35 -6.98 -0.88 13.37
C ASP A 35 -8.05 -1.99 13.37
N THR A 36 -8.18 -2.73 12.27
CA THR A 36 -9.24 -3.73 12.04
C THR A 36 -8.73 -5.17 11.96
N GLY A 37 -7.45 -5.42 12.24
CA GLY A 37 -6.84 -6.77 12.21
C GLY A 37 -6.61 -7.35 10.80
N VAL A 38 -7.12 -6.70 9.75
CA VAL A 38 -6.80 -6.99 8.35
C VAL A 38 -5.97 -5.84 7.80
N THR A 39 -4.77 -6.15 7.33
CA THR A 39 -3.86 -5.18 6.70
C THR A 39 -4.08 -5.24 5.17
N PRO A 40 -4.82 -4.29 4.56
CA PRO A 40 -5.02 -4.31 3.13
C PRO A 40 -3.73 -3.98 2.38
N THR A 41 -3.44 -4.76 1.36
CA THR A 41 -2.33 -4.50 0.43
C THR A 41 -2.80 -3.59 -0.69
N LEU A 42 -2.24 -2.38 -0.75
CA LEU A 42 -2.34 -1.54 -1.93
C LEU A 42 -1.46 -2.14 -3.03
N MET A 43 -1.99 -2.21 -4.25
CA MET A 43 -1.29 -2.72 -5.42
C MET A 43 -1.58 -1.81 -6.61
N GLU A 44 -0.56 -1.14 -7.12
CA GLU A 44 -0.69 -0.17 -8.21
C GLU A 44 0.34 -0.41 -9.31
N ARG A 45 0.02 0.04 -10.52
CA ARG A 45 0.91 -0.09 -11.69
C ARG A 45 2.02 0.93 -11.70
N THR A 46 1.79 2.09 -11.10
CA THR A 46 2.73 3.21 -11.09
C THR A 46 3.05 3.64 -9.66
N PRO A 47 4.23 4.24 -9.43
CA PRO A 47 4.55 4.78 -8.12
C PRO A 47 3.66 5.98 -7.75
N GLN A 48 3.18 6.76 -8.73
CA GLN A 48 2.31 7.91 -8.52
C GLN A 48 0.92 7.48 -8.01
N ASP A 49 0.35 6.43 -8.60
CA ASP A 49 -0.94 5.89 -8.16
C ASP A 49 -0.82 5.32 -6.74
N LEU A 50 0.29 4.61 -6.45
CA LEU A 50 0.55 4.10 -5.10
C LEU A 50 0.66 5.25 -4.09
N GLU A 51 1.39 6.32 -4.43
CA GLU A 51 1.53 7.47 -3.56
C GLU A 51 0.18 8.18 -3.30
N ALA A 52 -0.62 8.38 -4.35
CA ALA A 52 -1.94 8.98 -4.23
C ALA A 52 -2.85 8.15 -3.30
N HIS A 53 -2.85 6.83 -3.47
CA HIS A 53 -3.62 5.92 -2.60
C HIS A 53 -3.06 5.88 -1.17
N MET A 54 -1.74 5.92 -0.96
CA MET A 54 -1.18 5.99 0.40
C MET A 54 -1.50 7.30 1.13
N ARG A 55 -1.62 8.40 0.38
CA ARG A 55 -1.99 9.72 0.91
C ARG A 55 -3.47 9.80 1.28
N ASN A 56 -4.32 9.14 0.49
CA ASN A 56 -5.76 9.03 0.75
C ASN A 56 -6.23 7.57 0.60
N PRO A 57 -5.98 6.73 1.61
CA PRO A 57 -6.28 5.30 1.55
C PRO A 57 -7.78 4.94 1.56
N GLY A 58 -8.65 5.96 1.64
CA GLY A 58 -10.10 5.78 1.77
C GLY A 58 -10.50 5.07 3.07
N GLN A 59 -11.81 4.80 3.22
CA GLN A 59 -12.31 4.04 4.38
C GLN A 59 -11.92 2.55 4.35
N ALA A 60 -11.40 2.03 3.24
CA ALA A 60 -11.01 0.63 3.08
C ALA A 60 -9.92 0.17 4.07
N ILE A 61 -9.14 1.11 4.62
CA ILE A 61 -8.09 0.79 5.61
C ILE A 61 -8.58 1.02 7.06
N GLY A 62 -9.65 1.81 7.25
CA GLY A 62 -10.24 2.11 8.57
C GLY A 62 -11.54 1.37 8.91
N ARG A 63 -12.23 0.78 7.92
CA ARG A 63 -13.38 -0.10 8.11
C ARG A 63 -13.13 -1.36 7.31
N GLY A 64 -13.10 -2.49 8.02
CA GLY A 64 -12.81 -3.81 7.47
C GLY A 64 -13.43 -3.99 6.09
N LEU A 65 -12.57 -4.19 5.09
CA LEU A 65 -13.02 -4.62 3.78
C LEU A 65 -13.79 -5.93 3.98
N VAL A 66 -15.09 -5.84 3.72
CA VAL A 66 -15.99 -6.97 3.46
C VAL A 66 -15.29 -7.96 2.53
N PRO A 67 -15.45 -9.28 2.77
CA PRO A 67 -14.71 -10.31 2.07
C PRO A 67 -15.01 -10.24 0.57
N TRP A 68 -13.96 -10.36 -0.24
CA TRP A 68 -14.07 -10.67 -1.66
C TRP A 68 -15.10 -11.80 -1.88
N PRO A 69 -16.08 -11.65 -2.79
CA PRO A 69 -17.02 -12.71 -3.06
C PRO A 69 -16.26 -13.90 -3.65
N ARG A 70 -16.25 -15.02 -2.94
CA ARG A 70 -15.93 -16.32 -3.54
C ARG A 70 -17.10 -16.65 -4.47
N HIS A 71 -16.89 -16.54 -5.77
CA HIS A 71 -17.82 -17.10 -6.74
C HIS A 71 -17.80 -18.64 -6.60
N PRO A 72 -18.97 -19.32 -6.54
CA PRO A 72 -19.08 -20.74 -6.82
C PRO A 72 -18.87 -21.04 -8.31
#